data_AF-A0A5S9M3Z7-F1
#
_entry.id   AF-A0A5S9M3Z7-F1
#
_cell.length_a   1.000
_cell.length_b   1.000
_cell.length_c   1.000
_cell.angle_alpha   90.00
_cell.angle_beta   90.00
_cell.angle_gamma   90.00
#
_symmetry.space_group_name_H-M   'P 1'
#
loop_
_entity.id
_entity.type
_entity.pdbx_description
1 polymer ?
#
loop_
_entity_poly.entity_id
_entity_poly.type
_entity_poly.pdbx_seq_one_letter_code
_entity_poly.pdbx_strand_id
1 'polypeptide(L)'
;MLLLAFLAHISKYQNKGLSFIIGGATQAAIKRNVLNDLELILEKELKLDKANAIEIFGNRVYCFDGANVDAWKKARGFTSAGAFFKRSNCSS
;
A
#
# COMPACT_ATOMS: atom_id res chain seq x y z
N MET A 1 -8.60 8.17 9.07
CA MET A 1 -8.14 9.49 8.56
C MET A 1 -6.95 9.38 7.58
N LEU A 2 -5.86 8.66 7.90
CA LEU A 2 -4.68 8.54 7.01
C LEU A 2 -4.95 7.83 5.66
N LEU A 3 -5.81 6.81 5.61
CA LEU A 3 -6.12 6.05 4.37
C LEU A 3 -6.87 6.87 3.32
N LEU A 4 -7.81 7.72 3.75
CA LEU A 4 -8.55 8.62 2.87
C LEU A 4 -7.62 9.68 2.23
N ALA A 5 -6.67 10.22 3.00
CA ALA A 5 -5.68 11.14 2.48
C ALA A 5 -4.76 10.47 1.45
N PHE A 6 -4.39 9.21 1.69
CA PHE A 6 -3.61 8.41 0.74
C PHE A 6 -4.41 8.11 -0.54
N LEU A 7 -5.68 7.71 -0.42
CA LEU A 7 -6.58 7.54 -1.57
C LEU A 7 -6.75 8.82 -2.38
N ALA A 8 -6.98 9.95 -1.70
CA ALA A 8 -7.09 11.26 -2.33
C ALA A 8 -5.78 11.64 -3.06
N HIS A 9 -4.63 11.28 -2.49
CA HIS A 9 -3.34 11.47 -3.14
C HIS A 9 -3.22 10.60 -4.41
N ILE A 10 -3.53 9.30 -4.35
CA ILE A 10 -3.50 8.41 -5.54
C ILE A 10 -4.47 8.91 -6.62
N SER A 11 -5.66 9.37 -6.22
CA SER A 11 -6.68 9.90 -7.13
C SER A 11 -6.18 11.11 -7.94
N LYS A 12 -5.33 11.98 -7.38
CA LYS A 12 -4.68 13.08 -8.13
C LYS A 12 -3.80 12.60 -9.29
N TYR A 13 -3.35 11.36 -9.23
CA TYR A 13 -2.52 10.73 -10.27
C TYR A 13 -3.27 9.63 -11.01
N GLN A 14 -4.60 9.62 -11.00
CA GLN A 14 -5.42 8.61 -11.66
C GLN A 14 -4.99 8.39 -13.12
N ASN A 15 -4.87 7.11 -13.50
CA ASN A 15 -4.50 6.64 -14.84
C ASN A 15 -3.11 7.07 -15.34
N LYS A 16 -2.23 7.57 -14.48
CA LYS A 16 -0.85 7.93 -14.85
C LYS A 16 0.11 6.74 -14.84
N GLY A 17 -0.35 5.55 -14.46
CA GLY A 17 0.50 4.35 -14.35
C GLY A 17 1.61 4.49 -13.31
N LEU A 18 1.47 5.40 -12.36
CA LEU A 18 2.45 5.62 -11.30
C LEU A 18 2.40 4.49 -10.29
N SER A 19 3.49 4.37 -9.55
CA SER A 19 3.61 3.37 -8.50
C SER A 19 3.68 3.99 -7.11
N PHE A 20 2.92 3.41 -6.19
CA PHE A 20 2.81 3.79 -4.79
C PHE A 20 3.18 2.62 -3.88
N ILE A 21 3.51 2.94 -2.63
CA ILE A 21 3.96 1.95 -1.65
C ILE A 21 3.13 2.04 -0.36
N ILE A 22 2.70 0.88 0.14
CA ILE A 22 2.11 0.69 1.47
C ILE A 22 3.02 -0.25 2.26
N GLY A 23 3.54 0.23 3.39
CA GLY A 23 4.30 -0.56 4.34
C GLY A 23 3.49 -0.89 5.61
N GLY A 24 3.60 -2.13 6.09
CA GLY A 24 3.04 -2.56 7.37
C GLY A 24 3.84 -3.69 8.02
N ALA A 25 3.55 -4.00 9.29
CA ALA A 25 4.34 -4.97 10.06
C ALA A 25 4.35 -6.39 9.45
N THR A 26 3.20 -6.86 8.97
CA THR A 26 3.06 -8.15 8.28
C THR A 26 2.05 -8.02 7.14
N GLN A 27 2.10 -8.91 6.16
CA GLN A 27 1.17 -8.92 5.04
C GLN A 27 -0.29 -9.10 5.50
N ALA A 28 -0.51 -9.93 6.54
CA ALA A 28 -1.82 -10.09 7.17
C ALA A 28 -2.32 -8.80 7.84
N ALA A 29 -1.44 -8.04 8.49
CA ALA A 29 -1.79 -6.76 9.09
C ALA A 29 -2.15 -5.71 8.03
N ILE A 30 -1.43 -5.69 6.90
CA ILE A 30 -1.77 -4.81 5.77
C ILE A 30 -3.14 -5.19 5.21
N LYS A 31 -3.41 -6.47 5.01
CA LYS A 31 -4.71 -6.92 4.49
C LYS A 31 -5.87 -6.52 5.40
N ARG A 32 -5.76 -6.78 6.70
CA ARG A 32 -6.84 -6.49 7.67
C ARG A 32 -7.05 -5.00 7.95
N ASN A 33 -5.99 -4.20 8.01
CA ASN A 33 -6.07 -2.80 8.46
C ASN A 33 -6.00 -1.76 7.33
N VAL A 34 -5.65 -2.19 6.12
CA VAL A 34 -5.48 -1.29 4.98
C VAL A 34 -6.32 -1.77 3.82
N LEU A 35 -6.15 -3.01 3.36
CA LEU A 35 -6.91 -3.50 2.21
C LEU A 35 -8.41 -3.57 2.51
N ASN A 36 -8.83 -4.19 3.61
CA ASN A 36 -10.26 -4.24 3.97
C ASN A 36 -10.91 -2.84 4.05
N ASP A 37 -10.21 -1.87 4.65
CA ASP A 37 -10.71 -0.49 4.75
C ASP A 37 -10.80 0.17 3.36
N LEU A 38 -9.82 -0.07 2.49
CA LEU A 38 -9.84 0.43 1.11
C LEU A 38 -10.94 -0.25 0.29
N GLU A 39 -11.20 -1.54 0.50
CA GLU A 39 -12.28 -2.28 -0.16
C GLU A 39 -13.64 -1.72 0.24
N LEU A 40 -13.82 -1.36 1.52
CA LEU A 40 -15.04 -0.71 2.02
C LEU A 40 -15.21 0.69 1.43
N ILE A 41 -14.14 1.49 1.33
CA ILE A 41 -14.21 2.85 0.80
C ILE A 41 -14.42 2.86 -0.72
N LEU A 42 -13.80 1.92 -1.44
CA LEU A 42 -13.87 1.82 -2.90
C LEU A 42 -15.04 0.94 -3.38
N GLU A 43 -15.74 0.28 -2.45
CA GLU A 43 -16.78 -0.71 -2.72
C GLU A 43 -16.33 -1.77 -3.75
N LYS A 44 -15.06 -2.16 -3.68
CA LYS A 44 -14.41 -3.04 -4.66
C LYS A 44 -13.45 -4.00 -3.97
N GLU A 45 -13.44 -5.26 -4.38
CA GLU A 45 -12.47 -6.25 -3.92
C GLU A 45 -11.05 -5.92 -4.43
N LEU A 46 -10.08 -5.86 -3.51
CA LEU A 46 -8.68 -5.60 -3.76
C LEU A 46 -7.87 -6.87 -3.53
N LYS A 47 -7.66 -7.64 -4.60
CA LYS A 47 -6.78 -8.81 -4.59
C LYS A 47 -5.33 -8.43 -4.84
N LEU A 48 -4.46 -8.84 -3.91
CA LEU A 48 -3.01 -8.82 -4.09
C LEU A 48 -2.61 -9.82 -5.18
N ASP A 49 -1.84 -9.35 -6.15
CA ASP A 49 -1.19 -10.21 -7.13
C ASP A 49 0.04 -10.94 -6.54
N LYS A 50 0.65 -11.86 -7.30
CA LYS A 50 1.89 -12.59 -6.91
C LYS A 50 3.05 -11.66 -6.52
N ALA A 51 3.04 -10.42 -7.01
CA ALA A 51 4.02 -9.39 -6.66
C ALA A 51 3.66 -8.58 -5.39
N ASN A 52 2.64 -8.98 -4.63
CA ASN A 52 2.09 -8.24 -3.49
C ASN A 52 1.65 -6.82 -3.87
N ALA A 53 1.08 -6.66 -5.07
CA ALA A 53 0.61 -5.38 -5.57
C ALA A 53 -0.89 -5.41 -5.87
N ILE A 54 -1.54 -4.26 -5.77
CA ILE A 54 -2.94 -4.04 -6.15
C ILE A 54 -3.01 -2.86 -7.13
N GLU A 55 -4.14 -2.74 -7.82
CA GLU A 55 -4.42 -1.60 -8.69
C GLU A 55 -5.49 -0.70 -8.07
N ILE A 56 -5.17 0.58 -7.91
CA ILE A 56 -6.10 1.61 -7.43
C ILE A 56 -6.06 2.78 -8.41
N PHE A 57 -7.22 3.16 -8.96
CA PHE A 57 -7.36 4.28 -9.91
C PHE A 57 -6.39 4.20 -11.10
N GLY A 58 -6.07 3.01 -11.60
CA GLY A 58 -5.12 2.80 -12.71
C GLY A 58 -3.65 3.02 -12.34
N ASN A 59 -3.34 3.08 -11.03
CA ASN A 59 -1.98 3.11 -10.51
C ASN A 59 -1.68 1.82 -9.73
N ARG A 60 -0.42 1.41 -9.75
CA ARG A 60 0.03 0.23 -9.01
C ARG A 60 0.39 0.60 -7.58
N VAL A 61 -0.11 -0.15 -6.61
CA VAL A 61 0.21 0.03 -5.20
C VAL A 61 0.84 -1.25 -4.67
N TYR A 62 2.09 -1.17 -4.25
CA TYR A 62 2.87 -2.29 -3.74
C TYR A 62 2.77 -2.36 -2.21
N CYS A 63 2.44 -3.53 -1.69
CA CYS A 63 2.37 -3.81 -0.27
C CYS A 63 3.65 -4.50 0.20
N PHE A 64 4.42 -3.83 1.05
CA PHE A 64 5.63 -4.37 1.65
C PHE A 64 5.40 -4.68 3.12
N ASP A 65 5.64 -5.93 3.49
CA ASP A 65 5.69 -6.34 4.88
C ASP A 65 7.09 -6.07 5.47
N GLY A 66 7.12 -5.43 6.63
CA GLY A 66 8.34 -5.03 7.32
C GLY A 66 9.18 -6.21 7.82
N ALA A 67 8.59 -7.41 7.87
CA ALA A 67 9.26 -8.66 8.23
C ALA A 67 10.23 -9.17 7.15
N ASN A 68 10.10 -8.71 5.90
CA ASN A 68 10.91 -9.19 4.79
C ASN A 68 11.99 -8.18 4.39
N VAL A 69 13.27 -8.51 4.64
CA VAL A 69 14.40 -7.60 4.38
C VAL A 69 14.55 -7.26 2.89
N ASP A 70 14.08 -8.15 2.00
CA ASP A 70 14.12 -7.96 0.55
C ASP A 70 13.01 -7.02 0.04
N ALA A 71 11.92 -6.87 0.81
CA ALA A 71 10.86 -5.90 0.54
C ALA A 71 11.40 -4.46 0.65
N TRP A 72 12.24 -4.20 1.65
CA TRP A 72 12.90 -2.90 1.84
C TRP A 72 13.97 -2.60 0.79
N LYS A 73 14.64 -3.62 0.24
CA LYS A 73 15.57 -3.43 -0.89
C LYS A 73 14.81 -3.01 -2.16
N LYS A 74 13.65 -3.62 -2.43
CA LYS A 74 12.77 -3.21 -3.54
C LYS A 74 12.20 -1.81 -3.35
N ALA A 75 11.75 -1.47 -2.13
CA ALA A 75 11.25 -0.13 -1.81
C ALA A 75 12.33 0.96 -1.97
N ARG A 76 13.60 0.67 -1.63
CA ARG A 76 14.73 1.60 -1.81
C ARG A 76 15.17 1.79 -3.26
N GLY A 77 14.89 0.84 -4.14
CA GLY A 77 15.14 0.95 -5.59
C GLY A 77 13.95 1.48 -6.39
N PHE A 78 12.85 1.84 -5.73
CA PHE A 78 11.59 2.20 -6.38
C PHE A 78 11.41 3.72 -6.46
N THR A 79 11.29 4.27 -7.67
CA THR A 79 10.80 5.64 -7.89
C THR A 79 9.30 5.65 -7.65
N SER A 80 8.89 5.84 -6.39
CA SER A 80 7.49 5.94 -6.01
C SER A 80 7.07 7.40 -5.89
N ALA A 81 5.87 7.73 -6.38
CA ALA A 81 5.32 9.09 -6.29
C ALA A 81 4.84 9.45 -4.87
N GLY A 82 4.88 8.49 -3.94
CA GLY A 82 4.59 8.64 -2.52
C GLY A 82 4.70 7.31 -1.77
N ALA A 83 5.08 7.36 -0.50
CA ALA A 83 5.21 6.20 0.38
C ALA A 83 4.36 6.38 1.64
N PHE A 84 3.59 5.36 2.00
CA PHE A 84 2.76 5.33 3.22
C PHE A 84 3.23 4.22 4.16
N PHE A 85 3.51 4.56 5.43
CA PHE A 85 3.98 3.60 6.43
C PHE A 85 3.08 3.63 7.67
N LYS A 86 2.51 2.48 8.06
CA LYS A 86 1.77 2.34 9.32
C LYS A 86 2.54 1.47 10.31
N ARG A 87 3.08 2.11 11.36
CA ARG A 87 3.80 1.46 12.47
C ARG A 87 2.79 0.97 13.51
N SER A 88 2.87 -0.29 13.91
CA SER A 88 2.23 -0.83 15.12
C SER A 88 3.31 -1.06 16.18
N ASN A 89 3.03 -0.62 17.42
CA ASN A 89 3.89 -0.48 18.60
C ASN A 89 5.13 -1.40 18.70
N CYS A 90 6.28 -0.76 18.96
CA CYS A 90 7.38 -1.37 19.70
C CYS A 90 7.00 -1.36 21.17
N SER A 91 6.87 -2.54 21.79
CA SER A 91 6.98 -2.66 23.24
C SER A 91 8.46 -2.53 23.62
N SER A 92 8.71 -1.76 24.67
CA SER A 92 10.00 -1.35 25.22
C SER A 92 10.96 -2.48 25.57
#